data_AF-A0A5E5PL08-F1
#
_entry.id   AF-A0A5E5PL08-F1
#
_cell.length_a   1.000
_cell.length_b   1.000
_cell.length_c   1.000
_cell.angle_alpha   90.00
_cell.angle_beta   90.00
_cell.angle_gamma   90.00
#
_symmetry.space_group_name_H-M   'P 1'
#
loop_
_entity.id
_entity.type
_entity.pdbx_description
1 polymer ?
#
loop_
_entity_poly.entity_id
_entity_poly.type
_entity_poly.pdbx_seq_one_letter_code
_entity_poly.pdbx_strand_id
1 'polypeptide(L)'
;MKLGKGWVIIEEHFHTQKFFLISIISARRSLSYIQKYMEQIYVDKFASINEKFTYKKNKENLPAYQCNYDHGILSVGHEPTFRGCYCDKFEIIDENTLEISYKTKTTKMITEKINPTRPIRRY
;
A
#
# COMPACT_ATOMS: atom_id res chain seq x y z
N MET A 1 16.00 -9.30 -11.93
CA MET A 1 16.85 -8.09 -11.73
C MET A 1 16.65 -7.57 -10.31
N LYS A 2 17.73 -7.33 -9.54
CA LYS A 2 17.63 -6.77 -8.17
C LYS A 2 17.46 -5.26 -8.24
N LEU A 3 16.34 -4.73 -7.74
CA LEU A 3 16.00 -3.31 -7.84
C LEU A 3 16.37 -2.49 -6.59
N GLY A 4 16.81 -3.13 -5.52
CA GLY A 4 17.25 -2.46 -4.28
C GLY A 4 16.15 -2.39 -3.22
N LYS A 5 16.12 -1.26 -2.48
CA LYS A 5 15.23 -1.00 -1.33
C LYS A 5 14.19 0.06 -1.64
N GLY A 6 13.04 -0.01 -0.96
CA GLY A 6 11.99 0.98 -1.15
C GLY A 6 10.75 0.71 -0.33
N TRP A 7 9.77 1.59 -0.49
CA TRP A 7 8.42 1.39 0.01
C TRP A 7 7.57 0.80 -1.10
N VAL A 8 6.88 -0.30 -0.83
CA VAL A 8 5.86 -0.85 -1.72
C VAL A 8 4.50 -0.61 -1.11
N ILE A 9 3.63 -0.01 -1.90
CA ILE A 9 2.22 0.17 -1.56
C ILE A 9 1.42 -0.76 -2.43
N ILE A 10 0.63 -1.60 -1.77
CA ILE A 10 -0.27 -2.54 -2.42
C ILE A 10 -1.69 -2.30 -1.94
N GLU A 11 -2.64 -2.65 -2.80
CA GLU A 11 -4.03 -2.80 -2.44
C GLU A 11 -4.32 -4.28 -2.18
N GLU A 12 -4.78 -4.56 -0.97
CA GLU A 12 -5.11 -5.89 -0.47
C GLU A 12 -6.64 -6.03 -0.38
N HIS A 13 -7.16 -7.11 -0.96
CA HIS A 13 -8.56 -7.51 -0.86
C HIS A 13 -8.65 -8.75 0.02
N PHE A 14 -8.94 -8.59 1.30
CA PHE A 14 -8.89 -9.69 2.26
C PHE A 14 -9.84 -10.83 1.91
N HIS A 15 -11.01 -10.53 1.35
CA HIS A 15 -11.98 -11.56 0.98
C HIS A 15 -11.56 -12.41 -0.20
N THR A 16 -10.75 -11.85 -1.11
CA THR A 16 -10.34 -12.54 -2.33
C THR A 16 -8.87 -12.97 -2.32
N GLN A 17 -8.13 -12.58 -1.29
CA GLN A 17 -6.68 -12.76 -1.16
C GLN A 17 -5.91 -12.23 -2.39
N LYS A 18 -6.43 -11.15 -3.00
CA LYS A 18 -5.81 -10.51 -4.15
C LYS A 18 -4.99 -9.30 -3.70
N PHE A 19 -3.81 -9.19 -4.29
CA PHE A 19 -2.86 -8.11 -4.05
C PHE A 19 -2.58 -7.40 -5.36
N PHE A 20 -2.74 -6.08 -5.38
CA PHE A 20 -2.45 -5.25 -6.54
C PHE A 20 -1.39 -4.22 -6.21
N LEU A 21 -0.34 -4.15 -7.02
CA LEU A 21 0.68 -3.11 -6.86
C LEU A 21 0.07 -1.73 -7.17
N ILE A 22 0.20 -0.78 -6.24
CA ILE A 22 -0.24 0.60 -6.42
C ILE A 22 0.93 1.50 -6.75
N SER A 23 2.02 1.41 -5.99
CA SER A 23 3.19 2.28 -6.17
C SER A 23 4.44 1.70 -5.55
N ILE A 24 5.60 2.00 -6.15
CA ILE A 24 6.93 1.76 -5.59
C ILE A 24 7.56 3.14 -5.34
N ILE A 25 7.93 3.42 -4.10
CA ILE A 25 8.47 4.71 -3.67
C ILE A 25 9.90 4.51 -3.15
N SER A 26 10.77 5.50 -3.41
CA SER A 26 12.15 5.49 -2.94
C SER A 26 12.27 5.25 -1.43
N ALA A 27 13.22 4.40 -1.03
CA ALA A 27 13.57 4.14 0.36
C ALA A 27 13.98 5.39 1.15
N ARG A 28 14.34 6.49 0.48
CA ARG A 28 14.75 7.74 1.11
C ARG A 28 13.59 8.57 1.65
N ARG A 29 12.35 8.22 1.32
CA ARG A 29 11.16 8.92 1.81
C ARG A 29 10.87 8.52 3.26
N SER A 30 10.51 9.50 4.08
CA SER A 30 10.17 9.29 5.49
C SER A 30 8.84 8.54 5.64
N LEU A 31 8.67 7.86 6.77
CA LEU A 31 7.41 7.19 7.14
C LEU A 31 6.21 8.15 7.04
N SER A 32 6.36 9.37 7.57
CA SER A 32 5.34 10.41 7.56
C SER A 32 4.92 10.85 6.14
N TYR A 33 5.85 10.82 5.19
CA TYR A 33 5.53 11.09 3.79
C TYR A 33 4.69 9.95 3.21
N ILE A 34 5.08 8.70 3.47
CA ILE A 34 4.39 7.52 2.95
C ILE A 34 2.97 7.43 3.52
N GLN A 35 2.79 7.70 4.83
CA GLN A 35 1.48 7.81 5.47
C GLN A 35 0.56 8.77 4.72
N LYS A 36 0.97 10.04 4.58
CA LYS A 36 0.17 11.06 3.89
C LYS A 36 -0.12 10.69 2.44
N TYR A 37 0.85 10.10 1.75
CA TYR A 37 0.70 9.66 0.37
C TYR A 37 -0.34 8.53 0.25
N MET A 38 -0.29 7.53 1.13
CA MET A 38 -1.26 6.44 1.16
C MET A 38 -2.67 6.94 1.49
N GLU A 39 -2.82 7.79 2.51
CA GLU A 39 -4.11 8.39 2.88
C GLU A 39 -4.70 9.16 1.70
N GLN A 40 -3.91 10.01 1.04
CA GLN A 40 -4.36 10.81 -0.09
C GLN A 40 -4.85 9.95 -1.26
N ILE A 41 -4.09 8.93 -1.68
CA ILE A 41 -4.53 8.04 -2.78
C ILE A 41 -5.79 7.29 -2.38
N TYR A 42 -5.89 6.82 -1.14
CA TYR A 42 -7.06 6.09 -0.68
C TYR A 42 -8.32 6.97 -0.71
N VAL A 43 -8.22 8.20 -0.19
CA VAL A 43 -9.28 9.21 -0.26
C VAL A 43 -9.66 9.51 -1.72
N ASP A 44 -8.67 9.73 -2.59
CA ASP A 44 -8.93 10.04 -3.99
C ASP A 44 -9.65 8.91 -4.72
N LYS A 45 -9.39 7.66 -4.34
CA LYS A 45 -9.95 6.46 -4.99
C LYS A 45 -11.31 6.06 -4.45
N PHE A 46 -11.55 6.17 -3.15
CA PHE A 46 -12.73 5.56 -2.51
C PHE A 46 -13.69 6.56 -1.85
N ALA A 47 -13.23 7.76 -1.49
CA ALA A 47 -14.09 8.72 -0.81
C ALA A 47 -15.09 9.37 -1.77
N SER A 48 -16.29 9.67 -1.30
CA SER A 48 -17.24 10.54 -1.99
C SER A 48 -16.71 11.97 -2.12
N ILE A 49 -17.31 12.77 -3.01
CA ILE A 49 -16.93 14.18 -3.19
C ILE A 49 -16.97 14.95 -1.87
N ASN A 50 -18.02 14.76 -1.07
CA ASN A 50 -18.16 15.41 0.23
C ASN A 50 -17.05 15.00 1.20
N GLU A 51 -16.74 13.71 1.28
CA GLU A 51 -15.65 13.21 2.14
C GLU A 51 -14.28 13.74 1.70
N LYS A 52 -14.02 13.88 0.39
CA LYS A 52 -12.78 14.50 -0.12
C LYS A 52 -12.63 15.95 0.37
N PHE A 53 -13.73 16.73 0.35
CA PHE A 53 -13.71 18.10 0.89
C PHE A 53 -13.55 18.12 2.41
N THR A 54 -14.23 17.22 3.12
CA THR A 54 -14.10 17.08 4.58
C THR A 54 -12.66 16.73 4.96
N TYR A 55 -12.03 15.77 4.27
CA TYR A 55 -10.65 15.37 4.48
C TYR A 55 -9.67 16.53 4.32
N LYS A 56 -9.85 17.36 3.28
CA LYS A 56 -9.03 18.56 3.08
C LYS A 56 -9.19 19.62 4.17
N LYS A 57 -10.38 19.74 4.76
CA LYS A 57 -10.66 20.71 5.84
C LYS A 57 -10.18 20.21 7.19
N ASN A 58 -10.52 18.97 7.55
CA ASN A 58 -10.10 18.32 8.77
C ASN A 58 -10.10 16.78 8.60
N LYS A 59 -8.90 16.22 8.45
CA LYS A 59 -8.68 14.77 8.32
C LYS A 59 -9.09 13.96 9.56
N GLU A 60 -9.11 14.57 10.74
CA GLU A 60 -9.39 13.85 11.99
C GLU A 60 -10.84 13.37 12.06
N ASN A 61 -11.73 14.04 11.32
CA ASN A 61 -13.14 13.68 11.21
C ASN A 61 -13.40 12.43 10.34
N LEU A 62 -12.36 11.85 9.75
CA LEU A 62 -12.44 10.71 8.84
C LEU A 62 -11.48 9.60 9.27
N PRO A 63 -11.72 8.95 10.43
CA PRO A 63 -10.80 7.95 10.99
C PRO A 63 -10.60 6.73 10.08
N ALA A 64 -11.61 6.36 9.26
CA ALA A 64 -11.52 5.27 8.29
C ALA A 64 -10.47 5.51 7.18
N TYR A 65 -10.01 6.75 7.01
CA TYR A 65 -9.03 7.15 6.01
C TYR A 65 -7.65 7.45 6.62
N GLN A 66 -7.49 7.26 7.93
CA GLN A 66 -6.23 7.48 8.62
C GLN A 66 -5.32 6.27 8.50
N CYS A 67 -4.03 6.56 8.36
CA CYS A 67 -3.03 5.51 8.28
C CYS A 67 -2.69 4.99 9.68
N ASN A 68 -2.85 3.69 9.87
CA ASN A 68 -2.33 2.98 11.02
C ASN A 68 -0.90 2.50 10.70
N TYR A 69 0.00 2.59 11.68
CA TYR A 69 1.32 1.99 11.60
C TYR A 69 1.43 0.91 12.65
N ASP A 70 1.46 -0.33 12.20
CA ASP A 70 1.59 -1.48 13.07
C ASP A 70 2.70 -2.40 12.57
N HIS A 71 3.60 -2.78 13.47
CA HIS A 71 4.61 -3.81 13.20
C HIS A 71 5.50 -3.61 11.95
N GLY A 72 5.76 -2.37 11.54
CA GLY A 72 6.56 -2.06 10.34
C GLY A 72 5.74 -1.94 9.06
N ILE A 73 4.41 -2.09 9.16
CA ILE A 73 3.46 -2.05 8.07
C ILE A 73 2.55 -0.83 8.28
N LEU A 74 2.38 -0.06 7.21
CA LEU A 74 1.37 0.97 7.12
C LEU A 74 0.08 0.36 6.56
N SER A 75 -1.06 0.69 7.14
CA SER A 75 -2.37 0.31 6.60
C SER A 75 -3.31 1.51 6.54
N VAL A 76 -4.15 1.57 5.51
CA VAL A 76 -5.21 2.58 5.35
C VAL A 76 -6.47 1.89 4.83
N GLY A 77 -7.62 2.15 5.47
CA GLY A 77 -8.91 1.63 5.04
C GLY A 77 -9.34 0.32 5.71
N HIS A 78 -10.39 -0.30 5.15
CA HIS A 78 -11.02 -1.51 5.67
C HIS A 78 -11.12 -2.64 4.63
N GLU A 79 -11.80 -2.41 3.50
CA GLU A 79 -11.79 -3.32 2.34
C GLU A 79 -12.19 -2.56 1.07
N PRO A 80 -11.36 -2.56 0.01
CA PRO A 80 -9.97 -3.03 0.03
C PRO A 80 -9.10 -2.15 0.92
N THR A 81 -8.04 -2.71 1.49
CA THR A 81 -7.09 -1.97 2.34
C THR A 81 -5.82 -1.65 1.58
N PHE A 82 -5.25 -0.47 1.79
CA PHE A 82 -3.89 -0.19 1.31
C PHE A 82 -2.88 -0.61 2.36
N ARG A 83 -1.88 -1.38 1.94
CA ARG A 83 -0.77 -1.84 2.77
C ARG A 83 0.54 -1.29 2.22
N GLY A 84 1.28 -0.57 3.06
CA GLY A 84 2.59 -0.02 2.78
C GLY A 84 3.65 -0.77 3.56
N CYS A 85 4.66 -1.32 2.88
CA CYS A 85 5.75 -2.06 3.51
C CYS A 85 7.10 -1.49 3.06
N TYR A 86 8.02 -1.36 4.02
CA TYR A 86 9.41 -1.07 3.70
C TYR A 86 10.11 -2.37 3.36
N CYS A 87 10.53 -2.51 2.12
CA CYS A 87 11.17 -3.72 1.64
C CYS A 87 12.67 -3.51 1.49
N ASP A 88 13.42 -4.48 2.03
CA ASP A 88 14.87 -4.54 1.92
C ASP A 88 15.33 -5.07 0.56
N LYS A 89 14.43 -5.72 -0.18
CA LYS A 89 14.72 -6.35 -1.46
C LYS A 89 13.47 -6.39 -2.34
N PHE A 90 13.67 -6.09 -3.62
CA PHE A 90 12.70 -6.32 -4.69
C PHE A 90 13.35 -7.06 -5.85
N GLU A 91 12.62 -8.02 -6.40
CA GLU A 91 13.00 -8.71 -7.63
C GLU A 91 11.79 -8.82 -8.56
N ILE A 92 11.98 -8.39 -9.81
CA ILE A 92 11.06 -8.76 -10.89
C ILE A 92 11.37 -10.21 -11.26
N ILE A 93 10.40 -11.10 -11.05
CA ILE A 93 10.50 -12.52 -11.40
C ILE A 93 10.19 -12.72 -12.88
N ASP A 94 9.13 -12.08 -13.36
CA ASP A 94 8.68 -12.09 -14.75
C ASP A 94 7.97 -10.76 -15.08
N GLU A 95 7.44 -10.61 -16.30
CA GLU A 95 6.81 -9.37 -16.79
C GLU A 95 5.66 -8.85 -15.90
N ASN A 96 5.00 -9.71 -15.13
CA ASN A 96 3.82 -9.37 -14.33
C ASN A 96 3.94 -9.80 -12.86
N THR A 97 5.13 -10.15 -12.38
CA THR A 97 5.30 -10.60 -11.00
C THR A 97 6.44 -9.87 -10.32
N LEU A 98 6.11 -9.09 -9.30
CA LEU A 98 7.05 -8.48 -8.39
C LEU A 98 7.15 -9.32 -7.11
N GLU A 99 8.33 -9.81 -6.79
CA GLU A 99 8.61 -10.38 -5.48
C GLU A 99 9.21 -9.32 -4.56
N ILE A 100 8.60 -9.19 -3.38
CA ILE A 100 9.02 -8.25 -2.36
C ILE A 100 9.45 -9.00 -1.11
N SER A 101 10.48 -8.52 -0.44
CA SER A 101 10.89 -9.03 0.87
C SER A 101 10.95 -7.91 1.90
N TYR A 102 10.19 -8.06 2.98
CA TYR A 102 10.10 -7.08 4.06
C TYR A 102 10.15 -7.74 5.44
N LYS A 103 10.54 -6.97 6.44
CA LYS A 103 10.60 -7.42 7.84
C LYS A 103 9.31 -7.09 8.57
N THR A 104 8.86 -8.02 9.39
CA THR A 104 7.80 -7.79 10.38
C THR A 104 8.38 -7.75 11.80
N LYS A 105 7.56 -7.39 12.80
CA LYS A 105 7.96 -7.27 14.21
C LYS A 105 8.75 -8.47 14.74
N THR A 106 8.45 -9.68 14.28
CA THR A 106 9.13 -10.91 14.73
C THR A 106 10.52 -11.11 14.13
N THR A 107 11.08 -10.10 13.44
CA THR A 107 12.29 -10.17 12.61
C THR A 107 12.24 -11.23 11.50
N LYS A 108 11.06 -11.84 11.29
CA LYS A 108 10.83 -12.78 10.20
C LYS A 108 10.75 -11.98 8.90
N MET A 109 11.63 -12.34 7.97
CA MET A 109 11.52 -11.92 6.58
C MET A 109 10.28 -12.58 5.98
N ILE A 110 9.38 -11.77 5.45
CA ILE A 110 8.25 -12.23 4.65
C ILE A 110 8.58 -11.94 3.19
N THR A 111 8.33 -12.93 2.34
CA THR A 111 8.46 -12.80 0.89
C THR A 111 7.09 -13.04 0.25
N GLU A 112 6.66 -12.11 -0.58
CA GLU A 112 5.36 -12.16 -1.24
C GLU A 112 5.48 -11.82 -2.72
N LYS A 113 4.64 -12.46 -3.54
CA LYS A 113 4.51 -12.19 -4.96
C LYS A 113 3.29 -11.32 -5.21
N ILE A 114 3.49 -10.21 -5.88
CA ILE A 114 2.46 -9.23 -6.19
C ILE A 114 2.32 -9.14 -7.70
N ASN A 115 1.07 -9.21 -8.16
CA ASN A 115 0.73 -8.99 -9.54
C ASN A 115 0.29 -7.52 -9.72
N PRO A 116 0.81 -6.78 -10.71
CA PRO A 116 0.47 -5.38 -10.94
C PRO A 116 -0.93 -5.23 -11.55
N THR A 117 -1.43 -6.26 -12.22
CA THR A 117 -2.67 -6.19 -13.00
C THR A 117 -3.88 -6.64 -12.18
N ARG A 118 -4.82 -5.70 -11.96
CA ARG A 118 -6.23 -6.07 -11.76
C ARG A 118 -6.67 -6.87 -12.99
N PRO A 119 -7.29 -8.05 -12.84
CA PRO A 119 -7.91 -8.69 -13.99
C PRO A 119 -8.91 -7.68 -14.56
N ILE A 120 -8.74 -7.32 -15.83
CA ILE A 120 -9.68 -6.47 -16.55
C ILE A 120 -11.02 -7.19 -16.46
N ARG A 121 -11.97 -6.65 -15.68
CA ARG A 121 -13.35 -7.10 -15.73
C ARG A 121 -13.84 -6.77 -17.13
N ARG A 122 -13.86 -7.77 -18.03
CA ARG A 122 -14.66 -7.71 -19.25
C ARG A 122 -16.11 -7.79 -18.77
N TYR A 123 -16.78 -6.64 -18.73
CA TYR A 123 -18.23 -6.57 -18.66
C TYR A 123 -18.81 -6.94 -20.02
#